data_AF-A0A7J0HES1-F1
#
_entry.id   AF-A0A7J0HES1-F1
#
_cell.length_a   1.000
_cell.length_b   1.000
_cell.length_c   1.000
_cell.angle_alpha   90.00
_cell.angle_beta   90.00
_cell.angle_gamma   90.00
#
_symmetry.space_group_name_H-M   'P 1'
#
loop_
_entity.id
_entity.type
_entity.pdbx_description
1 polymer ?
#
loop_
_entity_poly.entity_id
_entity_poly.type
_entity_poly.pdbx_seq_one_letter_code
_entity_poly.pdbx_strand_id
1 'polypeptide(L)'
;MASVKLIGNRPSPFVNRVQIALNLKSVDYDFLEETFGSKSELLLKSNPVHKKIPVLIHNDKSICESLIIVQYIDEVWASSPSILPSDPYDRAIARFWGAYIDDKCFPLLGALRTAQGEQEKLAAVDQLVEMLVLLEEAAVELYDVKLLDEAKTPGLVGWAERGSVRMMQ
;
A
#
# COMPACT_ATOMS: atom_id res chain seq x y z
N MET A 1 8.51 -19.91 20.36
CA MET A 1 7.56 -19.10 19.55
C MET A 1 8.22 -18.82 18.23
N ALA A 2 7.47 -18.78 17.12
CA ALA A 2 8.04 -18.41 15.83
C ALA A 2 8.57 -16.97 15.89
N SER A 3 9.76 -16.71 15.34
CA SER A 3 10.35 -15.36 15.33
C SER A 3 9.89 -14.64 14.07
N VAL A 4 9.23 -13.50 14.25
CA VAL A 4 8.77 -12.62 13.16
C VAL A 4 9.48 -11.27 13.30
N LYS A 5 10.16 -10.85 12.24
CA LYS A 5 10.83 -9.54 12.17
C LYS A 5 10.41 -8.83 10.89
N LEU A 6 10.23 -7.51 10.96
CA LEU A 6 9.90 -6.69 9.82
C LEU A 6 10.96 -5.61 9.63
N ILE A 7 11.72 -5.71 8.55
CA ILE A 7 12.64 -4.66 8.12
C ILE A 7 11.85 -3.62 7.35
N GLY A 8 11.84 -2.38 7.82
CA GLY A 8 11.02 -1.34 7.22
C GLY A 8 11.33 0.06 7.71
N ASN A 9 10.51 1.01 7.29
CA ASN A 9 10.59 2.41 7.69
C ASN A 9 9.16 2.95 7.75
N ARG A 10 8.78 3.60 8.85
CA ARG A 10 7.38 3.95 9.18
C ARG A 10 6.66 4.82 8.14
N PRO A 11 7.30 5.76 7.43
CA PRO A 11 6.64 6.54 6.39
C PRO A 11 6.38 5.74 5.11
N SER A 12 6.90 4.51 4.98
CA SER A 12 6.75 3.72 3.75
C SER A 12 5.35 3.08 3.69
N PRO A 13 4.53 3.43 2.68
CA PRO A 13 3.20 2.84 2.52
C PRO A 13 3.25 1.33 2.27
N PHE A 14 4.31 0.83 1.62
CA PHE A 14 4.52 -0.60 1.40
C PHE A 14 4.78 -1.35 2.72
N VAL A 15 5.49 -0.74 3.66
CA VAL A 15 5.73 -1.31 5.00
C VAL A 15 4.44 -1.30 5.80
N ASN A 16 3.65 -0.22 5.70
CA ASN A 16 2.38 -0.10 6.41
C ASN A 16 1.39 -1.20 6.02
N ARG A 17 1.36 -1.64 4.76
CA ARG A 17 0.56 -2.81 4.34
C ARG A 17 0.87 -4.06 5.17
N VAL A 18 2.16 -4.34 5.38
CA VAL A 18 2.62 -5.50 6.14
C VAL A 18 2.30 -5.35 7.62
N GLN A 19 2.50 -4.16 8.19
CA GLN A 19 2.15 -3.89 9.59
C GLN A 19 0.64 -4.06 9.83
N ILE A 20 -0.21 -3.55 8.94
CA ILE A 20 -1.66 -3.73 9.02
C ILE A 20 -2.02 -5.21 8.97
N ALA A 21 -1.44 -5.98 8.05
CA ALA A 21 -1.69 -7.42 7.94
C ALA A 21 -1.28 -8.18 9.22
N LEU A 22 -0.10 -7.91 9.77
CA LEU A 22 0.35 -8.51 11.03
C LEU A 22 -0.58 -8.15 12.20
N ASN A 23 -0.99 -6.88 12.28
CA ASN A 23 -1.91 -6.41 13.33
C ASN A 23 -3.30 -7.05 13.21
N LEU A 24 -3.85 -7.17 12.00
CA LEU A 24 -5.13 -7.87 11.74
C LEU A 24 -5.06 -9.34 12.16
N LYS A 25 -3.89 -9.98 12.01
CA LYS A 25 -3.65 -11.35 12.44
C LYS A 25 -3.26 -11.49 13.92
N SER A 26 -3.10 -10.37 14.65
CA SER A 26 -2.61 -10.32 16.03
C SER A 26 -1.26 -11.03 16.21
N VAL A 27 -0.34 -10.79 15.27
CA VAL A 27 1.02 -11.35 15.29
C VAL A 27 1.98 -10.31 15.83
N ASP A 28 2.65 -10.62 16.94
CA ASP A 28 3.75 -9.81 17.44
C ASP A 28 4.98 -9.94 16.54
N TYR A 29 5.70 -8.84 16.34
CA TYR A 29 6.90 -8.79 15.50
C TYR A 29 7.92 -7.77 15.97
N ASP A 30 9.20 -8.05 15.75
CA ASP A 30 10.27 -7.08 15.96
C ASP A 30 10.36 -6.15 14.73
N PHE A 31 10.08 -4.87 14.92
CA PHE A 31 10.24 -3.87 13.86
C PHE A 31 11.68 -3.36 13.82
N LEU A 32 12.38 -3.67 12.73
CA LEU A 32 13.76 -3.26 12.48
C LEU A 32 13.75 -2.05 11.53
N GLU A 33 13.92 -0.86 12.12
CA GLU A 33 13.84 0.40 11.39
C GLU A 33 15.09 0.66 10.53
N GLU A 34 14.89 0.85 9.23
CA GLU A 34 15.92 1.25 8.28
C GLU A 34 16.09 2.78 8.27
N THR A 35 17.36 3.21 8.27
CA THR A 35 17.71 4.63 8.18
C THR A 35 17.60 5.13 6.73
N PHE A 36 17.17 6.38 6.55
CA PHE A 36 17.21 7.00 5.23
C PHE A 36 18.64 7.19 4.73
N GLY A 37 18.89 6.90 3.46
CA GLY A 37 20.15 7.19 2.76
C GLY A 37 21.21 6.07 2.81
N SER A 38 21.17 5.18 3.79
CA SER A 38 22.02 3.98 3.85
C SER A 38 21.16 2.71 4.01
N LYS A 39 21.61 1.60 3.41
CA LYS A 39 20.92 0.30 3.53
C LYS A 39 21.70 -0.57 4.49
N SER A 40 21.02 -1.15 5.48
CA SER A 40 21.68 -2.05 6.43
C SER A 40 22.22 -3.31 5.75
N GLU A 41 23.27 -3.91 6.32
CA GLU A 41 23.77 -5.22 5.87
C GLU A 41 22.69 -6.30 5.95
N LEU A 42 21.82 -6.21 6.97
CA LEU A 42 20.70 -7.13 7.14
C LEU A 42 19.71 -7.02 5.97
N LEU A 43 19.36 -5.81 5.53
CA LEU A 43 18.51 -5.59 4.36
C LEU A 43 19.16 -6.13 3.09
N LEU A 44 20.45 -5.81 2.87
CA LEU A 44 21.18 -6.25 1.68
C LEU A 44 21.29 -7.78 1.61
N LYS A 45 21.46 -8.45 2.75
CA LYS A 45 21.47 -9.92 2.85
C LYS A 45 20.07 -10.52 2.65
N SER A 46 19.04 -9.86 3.18
CA SER A 46 17.67 -10.40 3.19
C SER A 46 16.91 -10.17 1.88
N ASN A 47 17.23 -9.12 1.13
CA ASN A 47 16.72 -8.84 -0.21
C ASN A 47 17.86 -8.46 -1.16
N PRO A 48 18.70 -9.42 -1.59
CA PRO A 48 19.86 -9.13 -2.43
C PRO A 48 19.49 -8.65 -3.85
N VAL A 49 18.29 -9.02 -4.33
CA VAL A 49 17.80 -8.69 -5.67
C VAL A 49 17.41 -7.23 -5.77
N HIS A 50 16.42 -6.78 -4.97
CA HIS A 50 15.89 -5.42 -5.07
C HIS A 50 16.49 -4.47 -4.04
N LYS A 51 16.99 -4.99 -2.91
CA LYS A 51 17.52 -4.18 -1.80
C LYS A 51 16.48 -3.14 -1.33
N LYS A 52 15.21 -3.53 -1.32
CA LYS A 52 14.05 -2.70 -0.97
C LYS A 52 13.36 -3.24 0.28
N ILE A 53 12.71 -2.33 1.00
CA ILE A 53 11.76 -2.63 2.07
C ILE A 53 10.32 -2.63 1.54
N PRO A 54 9.36 -3.31 2.19
CA PRO A 54 9.53 -4.17 3.37
C PRO A 54 10.23 -5.50 3.07
N VAL A 55 10.85 -6.07 4.11
CA VAL A 55 11.24 -7.49 4.13
C VAL A 55 10.73 -8.11 5.42
N LEU A 56 9.89 -9.15 5.30
CA LEU A 56 9.46 -9.95 6.43
C LEU A 56 10.44 -11.11 6.61
N ILE A 57 10.93 -11.31 7.83
CA ILE A 57 11.73 -12.48 8.20
C ILE A 57 10.89 -13.33 9.15
N HIS A 58 10.51 -14.52 8.70
CA HIS A 58 9.76 -15.48 9.51
C HIS A 58 10.60 -16.76 9.67
N ASN A 59 11.05 -17.03 10.90
CA ASN A 59 11.95 -18.14 11.22
C ASN A 59 13.18 -18.18 10.30
N ASP A 60 13.89 -17.05 10.24
CA ASP A 60 15.11 -16.84 9.44
C ASP A 60 14.95 -16.96 7.91
N LYS A 61 13.70 -17.03 7.41
CA LYS A 61 13.38 -17.00 5.98
C LYS A 61 12.84 -15.64 5.59
N SER A 62 13.48 -15.01 4.61
CA SER A 62 13.10 -13.69 4.11
C SER A 62 12.04 -13.77 3.02
N ILE A 63 10.99 -12.95 3.14
CA ILE A 63 9.95 -12.73 2.14
C ILE A 63 9.98 -11.25 1.75
N CYS A 64 9.97 -10.97 0.45
CA CYS A 64 10.04 -9.62 -0.13
C CYS A 64 8.73 -9.29 -0.86
N GLU A 65 8.58 -8.03 -1.27
CA GLU A 65 7.41 -7.46 -1.96
C GLU A 65 6.14 -7.40 -1.08
N SER A 66 5.63 -6.19 -0.84
CA SER A 66 4.58 -5.96 0.16
C SER A 66 3.31 -6.80 -0.07
N LEU A 67 2.82 -6.93 -1.31
CA LEU A 67 1.63 -7.71 -1.64
C LEU A 67 1.86 -9.23 -1.54
N ILE A 68 3.09 -9.69 -1.76
CA ILE A 68 3.47 -11.09 -1.57
C ILE A 68 3.53 -11.39 -0.06
N ILE A 69 4.13 -10.48 0.72
CA ILE A 69 4.19 -10.60 2.18
C ILE A 69 2.79 -10.64 2.79
N VAL A 70 1.86 -9.77 2.35
CA VAL A 70 0.47 -9.78 2.85
C VAL A 70 -0.22 -11.12 2.56
N GLN A 71 -0.04 -11.67 1.35
CA GLN A 71 -0.57 -13.00 1.00
C GLN A 71 0.02 -14.10 1.89
N TYR A 72 1.34 -14.09 2.07
CA TYR A 72 2.03 -15.02 2.96
C TYR A 72 1.48 -14.95 4.40
N ILE A 73 1.25 -13.74 4.92
CA ILE A 73 0.66 -13.54 6.24
C ILE A 73 -0.76 -14.12 6.30
N ASP A 74 -1.57 -13.89 5.28
CA ASP A 74 -2.95 -14.40 5.26
C ASP A 74 -3.01 -15.94 5.26
N GLU A 75 -2.09 -16.59 4.52
CA GLU A 75 -1.99 -18.03 4.40
C GLU A 75 -1.40 -18.71 5.65
N VAL A 76 -0.35 -18.12 6.25
CA VAL A 76 0.33 -18.70 7.42
C VAL A 76 -0.52 -18.61 8.68
N TRP A 77 -1.18 -17.47 8.88
CA TRP A 77 -2.05 -17.22 10.03
C TRP A 77 -3.53 -17.34 9.63
N ALA A 78 -3.89 -18.45 8.99
CA ALA A 78 -5.23 -18.74 8.47
C ALA A 78 -6.31 -18.94 9.56
N SER A 79 -5.93 -19.09 10.83
CA SER A 79 -6.87 -19.21 11.95
C SER A 79 -7.54 -17.89 12.34
N SER A 80 -6.94 -16.76 11.95
CA SER A 80 -7.48 -15.41 12.17
C SER A 80 -8.25 -14.94 10.93
N PRO A 81 -9.14 -13.93 11.03
CA PRO A 81 -9.95 -13.47 9.90
C PRO A 81 -9.13 -13.26 8.61
N SER A 82 -9.67 -13.73 7.50
CA SER A 82 -9.01 -13.66 6.19
C SER A 82 -8.87 -12.20 5.73
N ILE A 83 -7.72 -11.87 5.16
CA ILE A 83 -7.47 -10.58 4.51
C ILE A 83 -8.01 -10.61 3.08
N LEU A 84 -7.77 -11.72 2.36
CA LEU A 84 -8.26 -11.90 1.00
C LEU A 84 -9.60 -12.64 0.97
N PRO A 85 -10.44 -12.38 -0.05
CA PRO A 85 -11.65 -13.16 -0.30
C PRO A 85 -11.35 -14.66 -0.46
N SER A 86 -12.28 -15.50 -0.01
CA SER A 86 -12.21 -16.96 -0.17
C SER A 86 -12.57 -17.41 -1.59
N ASP A 87 -13.47 -16.69 -2.27
CA ASP A 87 -13.82 -16.94 -3.66
C ASP A 87 -12.60 -16.69 -4.59
N PRO A 88 -12.27 -17.60 -5.53
CA PRO A 88 -11.13 -17.43 -6.42
C PRO A 88 -11.21 -16.21 -7.35
N TYR A 89 -12.40 -15.87 -7.84
CA TYR A 89 -12.61 -14.72 -8.72
C TYR A 89 -12.43 -13.43 -7.92
N ASP A 90 -13.11 -13.30 -6.79
CA ASP A 90 -13.01 -12.11 -5.93
C ASP A 90 -11.58 -11.88 -5.46
N ARG A 91 -10.86 -12.97 -5.11
CA ARG A 91 -9.44 -12.90 -4.76
C ARG A 91 -8.56 -12.45 -5.93
N ALA A 92 -8.89 -12.83 -7.17
CA ALA A 92 -8.18 -12.35 -8.35
C ALA A 92 -8.45 -10.86 -8.59
N ILE A 93 -9.69 -10.40 -8.39
CA ILE A 93 -10.06 -8.98 -8.49
C ILE A 93 -9.35 -8.15 -7.41
N ALA A 94 -9.30 -8.61 -6.16
CA ALA A 94 -8.56 -7.94 -5.09
C ALA A 94 -7.05 -7.82 -5.43
N ARG A 95 -6.45 -8.88 -5.98
CA ARG A 95 -5.05 -8.88 -6.43
C ARG A 95 -4.83 -7.91 -7.60
N PHE A 96 -5.76 -7.85 -8.55
CA PHE A 96 -5.70 -6.90 -9.67
C PHE A 96 -5.65 -5.46 -9.16
N TRP A 97 -6.57 -5.06 -8.27
CA TRP A 97 -6.59 -3.71 -7.72
C TRP A 97 -5.35 -3.39 -6.89
N GLY A 98 -4.83 -4.35 -6.12
CA GLY A 98 -3.55 -4.20 -5.43
C GLY A 98 -2.39 -3.91 -6.39
N ALA A 99 -2.31 -4.64 -7.51
CA ALA A 99 -1.31 -4.42 -8.55
C ALA A 99 -1.51 -3.09 -9.30
N TYR A 100 -2.75 -2.71 -9.59
CA TYR A 100 -3.10 -1.43 -10.22
C TYR A 100 -2.64 -0.24 -9.37
N ILE A 101 -2.88 -0.29 -8.06
CA ILE A 101 -2.39 0.74 -7.12
C ILE A 101 -0.87 0.85 -7.16
N ASP A 102 -0.16 -0.29 -7.22
CA ASP A 102 1.30 -0.31 -7.30
C ASP A 102 1.82 0.30 -8.61
N ASP A 103 1.14 0.02 -9.73
CA ASP A 103 1.50 0.50 -11.06
C ASP A 103 1.13 1.97 -11.31
N LYS A 104 0.04 2.48 -10.72
CA LYS A 104 -0.46 3.84 -10.99
C LYS A 104 -0.19 4.82 -9.87
N CYS A 105 -0.59 4.49 -8.65
CA CYS A 105 -0.61 5.44 -7.54
C CYS A 105 0.81 5.90 -7.14
N PHE A 106 1.73 4.95 -6.89
CA PHE A 106 3.05 5.31 -6.40
C PHE A 106 3.93 6.05 -7.42
N PRO A 107 3.90 5.72 -8.72
CA PRO A 107 4.58 6.55 -9.71
C PRO A 107 4.06 7.98 -9.77
N LEU A 108 2.74 8.20 -9.69
CA LEU A 108 2.14 9.53 -9.67
C LEU A 108 2.52 10.33 -8.42
N LEU A 109 2.48 9.71 -7.24
CA LEU A 109 2.98 10.32 -6.00
C LEU A 109 4.47 10.67 -6.09
N GLY A 110 5.26 9.80 -6.74
CA GLY A 110 6.67 10.05 -7.06
C GLY A 110 6.85 11.27 -7.96
N ALA A 111 6.08 11.36 -9.04
CA ALA A 111 6.11 12.47 -9.98
C ALA A 111 5.77 13.80 -9.31
N LEU A 112 4.72 13.84 -8.47
CA LEU A 112 4.34 15.03 -7.70
C LEU A 112 5.47 15.55 -6.80
N ARG A 113 6.23 14.63 -6.18
CA ARG A 113 7.36 14.98 -5.31
C ARG A 113 8.53 15.58 -6.10
N THR A 114 8.74 15.16 -7.34
CA THR A 114 9.89 15.59 -8.16
C THR A 114 9.57 16.72 -9.13
N ALA A 115 8.29 16.97 -9.42
CA ALA A 115 7.83 17.98 -10.36
C ALA A 115 8.33 19.38 -9.97
N GLN A 116 8.92 20.08 -10.94
CA GLN A 116 9.49 21.41 -10.74
C GLN A 116 8.54 22.50 -11.24
N GLY A 117 7.78 22.21 -12.30
CA GLY A 117 6.82 23.13 -12.92
C GLY A 117 5.40 23.01 -12.35
N GLU A 118 4.66 24.11 -12.35
CA GLU A 118 3.24 24.13 -11.98
C GLU A 118 2.40 23.24 -12.91
N GLN A 119 2.67 23.28 -14.21
CA GLN A 119 1.96 22.46 -15.20
C GLN A 119 2.21 20.96 -15.02
N GLU A 120 3.42 20.55 -14.66
CA GLU A 120 3.75 19.15 -14.36
C GLU A 120 3.03 18.67 -13.09
N LYS A 121 2.96 19.53 -12.07
CA LYS A 121 2.24 19.23 -10.83
C LYS A 121 0.75 19.08 -11.09
N LEU A 122 0.14 20.01 -11.83
CA LEU A 122 -1.27 19.95 -12.18
C LEU A 122 -1.59 18.66 -12.95
N ALA A 123 -0.83 18.33 -13.99
CA ALA A 123 -1.05 17.10 -14.76
C ALA A 123 -0.92 15.82 -13.90
N ALA A 124 0.01 15.79 -12.94
CA ALA A 124 0.16 14.65 -12.03
C ALA A 124 -0.95 14.60 -10.98
N VAL A 125 -1.47 15.75 -10.52
CA VAL A 125 -2.65 15.82 -9.65
C VAL A 125 -3.87 15.30 -10.40
N ASP A 126 -4.09 15.75 -11.63
CA ASP A 126 -5.25 15.36 -12.44
C ASP A 126 -5.29 13.85 -12.64
N GLN A 127 -4.16 13.25 -13.05
CA GLN A 127 -4.04 11.79 -13.19
C GLN A 127 -4.22 11.04 -11.86
N LEU A 128 -3.75 11.62 -10.74
CA LEU A 128 -3.96 11.02 -9.41
C LEU A 128 -5.43 11.06 -9.02
N VAL A 129 -6.14 12.15 -9.30
CA VAL A 129 -7.58 12.29 -9.04
C VAL A 129 -8.37 11.29 -9.87
N GLU A 130 -8.11 11.20 -11.18
CA GLU A 130 -8.77 10.22 -12.06
C GLU A 130 -8.60 8.79 -11.53
N MET A 131 -7.39 8.43 -11.10
CA MET A 131 -7.09 7.13 -10.52
C MET A 131 -7.83 6.89 -9.19
N LEU A 132 -7.92 7.91 -8.33
CA LEU A 132 -8.65 7.82 -7.06
C LEU A 132 -10.16 7.70 -7.26
N VAL A 133 -10.74 8.41 -8.24
CA VAL A 133 -12.15 8.29 -8.61
C VAL A 133 -12.45 6.86 -9.08
N LEU A 134 -11.60 6.31 -9.94
CA LEU A 134 -11.78 4.93 -10.40
C LEU A 134 -11.68 3.91 -9.26
N LEU A 135 -10.77 4.12 -8.30
CA LEU A 135 -10.67 3.28 -7.10
C LEU A 135 -11.90 3.39 -6.20
N GLU A 136 -12.48 4.59 -6.06
CA GLU A 136 -13.72 4.83 -5.31
C GLU A 136 -14.87 4.04 -5.94
N GLU A 137 -15.06 4.17 -7.25
CA GLU A 137 -16.11 3.48 -7.99
C GLU A 137 -16.00 1.96 -7.83
N ALA A 138 -14.79 1.43 -7.99
CA ALA A 138 -14.53 0.00 -7.79
C ALA A 138 -14.76 -0.45 -6.35
N ALA A 139 -14.42 0.37 -5.35
CA ALA A 139 -14.64 0.04 -3.94
C ALA A 139 -16.13 0.00 -3.58
N VAL A 140 -16.93 0.93 -4.13
CA VAL A 140 -18.38 0.94 -3.97
C VAL A 140 -19.00 -0.26 -4.68
N GLU A 141 -18.62 -0.55 -5.93
CA GLU A 141 -19.20 -1.65 -6.70
C GLU A 141 -18.89 -3.02 -6.07
N LEU A 142 -17.65 -3.24 -5.64
CA LEU A 142 -17.20 -4.57 -5.19
C LEU A 142 -17.46 -4.83 -3.71
N TYR A 143 -17.41 -3.79 -2.88
CA TYR A 143 -17.41 -3.94 -1.43
C TYR A 143 -18.46 -3.08 -0.72
N ASP A 144 -19.24 -2.27 -1.45
CA ASP A 144 -20.15 -1.27 -0.88
C ASP A 144 -19.44 -0.32 0.09
N VAL A 145 -18.16 -0.01 -0.21
CA VAL A 145 -17.32 0.86 0.61
C VAL A 145 -17.08 2.18 -0.12
N LYS A 146 -17.56 3.26 0.48
CA LYS A 146 -17.18 4.63 0.11
C LYS A 146 -15.85 4.98 0.77
N LEU A 147 -14.78 5.18 -0.02
CA LEU A 147 -13.45 5.53 0.50
C LEU A 147 -13.41 7.03 0.87
N LEU A 148 -13.99 7.88 0.02
CA LEU A 148 -14.16 9.32 0.22
C LEU A 148 -15.53 9.60 0.86
N ASP A 149 -15.61 9.25 2.13
CA ASP A 149 -16.77 9.55 2.97
C ASP A 149 -16.55 10.91 3.66
N GLU A 150 -17.47 11.85 3.47
CA GLU A 150 -17.42 13.19 4.07
C GLU A 150 -17.44 13.16 5.60
N ALA A 151 -18.11 12.17 6.19
CA ALA A 151 -18.14 11.97 7.64
C ALA A 151 -16.79 11.45 8.18
N LYS A 152 -16.01 10.72 7.36
CA LYS A 152 -14.73 10.13 7.78
C LYS A 152 -13.51 10.94 7.34
N THR A 153 -13.61 11.61 6.20
CA THR A 153 -12.50 12.31 5.53
C THR A 153 -12.93 13.68 4.97
N PRO A 154 -13.53 14.57 5.78
CA PRO A 154 -14.15 15.81 5.33
C PRO A 154 -13.18 16.73 4.57
N GLY A 155 -11.89 16.73 4.93
CA GLY A 155 -10.87 17.55 4.26
C GLY A 155 -10.56 17.11 2.82
N LEU A 156 -10.62 15.80 2.55
CA LEU A 156 -10.37 15.21 1.23
C LEU A 156 -11.57 15.41 0.32
N VAL A 157 -12.79 15.20 0.82
CA VAL A 157 -14.04 15.45 0.07
C VAL A 157 -14.12 16.91 -0.34
N GLY A 158 -13.92 17.84 0.59
CA GLY A 158 -13.92 19.27 0.24
C GLY A 158 -12.80 19.66 -0.73
N TRP A 159 -11.65 18.96 -0.73
CA TRP A 159 -10.60 19.20 -1.72
C TRP A 159 -10.98 18.68 -3.11
N ALA A 160 -11.56 17.48 -3.20
CA ALA A 160 -12.03 16.90 -4.46
C ALA A 160 -13.12 17.75 -5.13
N GLU A 161 -14.07 18.26 -4.35
CA GLU A 161 -15.12 19.17 -4.84
C GLU A 161 -14.55 20.50 -5.36
N ARG A 162 -13.56 21.07 -4.66
CA ARG A 162 -12.87 22.28 -5.12
C ARG A 162 -12.01 22.05 -6.36
N GLY A 163 -11.44 20.85 -6.52
CA GLY A 163 -10.68 20.43 -7.70
C GLY A 163 -11.57 20.27 -8.93
N SER A 164 -12.74 19.64 -8.77
CA SER A 164 -13.71 19.46 -9.86
C SER A 164 -14.25 20.80 -10.41
N VAL A 165 -14.40 21.82 -9.55
CA VAL A 165 -14.81 23.17 -9.98
C VAL A 165 -13.72 23.89 -10.79
N ARG A 166 -12.43 23.59 -10.56
CA ARG A 166 -11.31 24.18 -11.33
C ARG A 166 -11.07 23.52 -12.69
N MET A 167 -11.47 22.26 -12.89
CA MET A 167 -11.37 21.56 -14.18
C MET A 167 -12.48 21.93 -15.18
N MET A 168 -13.56 22.57 -14.71
CA MET A 168 -14.70 22.98 -15.54
C MET A 168 -14.69 24.48 -15.93
N GLN A 169 -13.60 25.20 -15.68
CA GLN A 169 -13.35 26.58 -16.13
C GLN A 169 -12.07 26.65 -16.94
#